data_AF-A0A373P0Q1-F1
#
_entry.id   AF-A0A373P0Q1-F1
#
_cell.length_a   1.000
_cell.length_b   1.000
_cell.length_c   1.000
_cell.angle_alpha   90.00
_cell.angle_beta   90.00
_cell.angle_gamma   90.00
#
_symmetry.space_group_name_H-M   'P 1'
#
loop_
_entity.id
_entity.type
_entity.pdbx_description
1 polymer ?
#
loop_
_entity_poly.entity_id
_entity_poly.type
_entity_poly.pdbx_seq_one_letter_code
_entity_poly.pdbx_strand_id
1 'polypeptide(L)'
;MNKENRKAAKERRAKEREHEAKVAHYKKIWSWAGPALIVVVIVGLIIASVLDSKRLSTKSASEDTSTASSAASASSASTSASASLQTDTSLTIEDGDTVNIDYVGSIDGVEFEGGNTKGNGADLVIGSHTYIDDFEEQLIGHHPGDSVDVTVTFPEDYGKDELNGKEALFKVTVNGIYK
;
A
#
# COMPACT_ATOMS: atom_id res chain seq x y z
N MET A 1 36.47 25.75 44.37
CA MET A 1 35.81 25.64 43.05
C MET A 1 34.67 26.65 42.98
N ASN A 2 34.77 27.72 42.19
CA ASN A 2 33.78 28.82 42.22
C ASN A 2 32.42 28.39 41.62
N LYS A 3 31.31 28.94 42.14
CA LYS A 3 29.93 28.60 41.73
C LYS A 3 29.66 28.93 40.25
N GLU A 4 30.33 29.95 39.71
CA GLU A 4 30.17 30.42 38.33
C GLU A 4 30.61 29.37 37.28
N ASN A 5 31.72 28.67 37.53
CA ASN A 5 32.24 27.66 36.61
C ASN A 5 31.26 26.48 36.41
N ARG A 6 30.43 26.17 37.43
CA ARG A 6 29.36 25.16 37.31
C ARG A 6 28.15 25.64 36.49
N LYS A 7 27.88 26.95 36.47
CA LYS A 7 26.77 27.52 35.68
C LYS A 7 27.13 27.56 34.20
N ALA A 8 28.31 28.07 33.86
CA ALA A 8 28.79 28.09 32.47
C ALA A 8 28.85 26.69 31.83
N ALA A 9 29.31 25.67 32.57
CA ALA A 9 29.34 24.28 32.08
C ALA A 9 27.94 23.69 31.82
N LYS A 10 26.94 24.02 32.65
CA LYS A 10 25.54 23.62 32.42
C LYS A 10 24.93 24.33 31.22
N GLU A 11 25.22 25.61 31.05
CA GLU A 11 24.63 26.42 29.98
C GLU A 11 25.17 26.07 28.59
N ARG A 12 26.47 25.73 28.48
CA ARG A 12 27.06 25.19 27.24
C ARG A 12 26.39 23.88 26.84
N ARG A 13 26.23 22.93 27.78
CA ARG A 13 25.52 21.64 27.57
C ARG A 13 24.00 21.77 27.36
N ALA A 14 23.42 22.92 27.64
CA ALA A 14 22.02 23.21 27.29
C ALA A 14 21.92 23.67 25.84
N LYS A 15 22.76 24.65 25.45
CA LYS A 15 22.84 25.18 24.09
C LYS A 15 23.25 24.12 23.05
N GLU A 16 24.13 23.20 23.44
CA GLU A 16 24.55 22.04 22.64
C GLU A 16 23.37 21.10 22.32
N ARG A 17 22.60 20.69 23.34
CA ARG A 17 21.39 19.85 23.16
C ARG A 17 20.28 20.54 22.38
N GLU A 18 20.12 21.86 22.51
CA GLU A 18 19.18 22.61 21.67
C GLU A 18 19.57 22.62 20.19
N HIS A 19 20.87 22.59 19.89
CA HIS A 19 21.35 22.50 18.51
C HIS A 19 21.19 21.08 17.95
N GLU A 20 21.55 20.06 18.71
CA GLU A 20 21.38 18.65 18.31
C GLU A 20 19.91 18.29 18.07
N ALA A 21 18.99 18.70 18.94
CA ALA A 21 17.56 18.44 18.79
C ALA A 21 16.99 19.03 17.49
N LYS A 22 17.41 20.26 17.11
CA LYS A 22 16.98 20.92 15.88
C LYS A 22 17.51 20.20 14.63
N VAL A 23 18.77 19.76 14.65
CA VAL A 23 19.39 19.02 13.53
C VAL A 23 18.75 17.63 13.36
N ALA A 24 18.49 16.91 14.46
CA ALA A 24 17.82 15.61 14.42
C ALA A 24 16.38 15.73 13.87
N HIS A 25 15.63 16.75 14.30
CA HIS A 25 14.28 17.02 13.81
C HIS A 25 14.25 17.34 12.32
N TYR A 26 15.20 18.17 11.85
CA TYR A 26 15.32 18.50 10.42
C TYR A 26 15.67 17.28 9.56
N LYS A 27 16.58 16.41 10.04
CA LYS A 27 16.96 15.17 9.33
C LYS A 27 15.76 14.22 9.18
N LYS A 28 14.90 14.08 10.20
CA LYS A 28 13.70 13.24 10.14
C LYS A 28 12.66 13.78 9.15
N ILE A 29 12.44 15.10 9.14
CA ILE A 29 11.53 15.76 8.18
C ILE A 29 12.04 15.60 6.74
N TRP A 30 13.32 15.86 6.50
CA TRP A 30 13.88 15.81 5.13
C TRP A 30 13.91 14.37 4.57
N SER A 31 14.07 13.37 5.44
CA SER A 31 13.99 11.95 5.07
C SER A 31 12.58 11.47 4.68
N TRP A 32 11.52 12.17 5.10
CA TRP A 32 10.13 11.86 4.72
C TRP A 32 9.67 12.71 3.52
N ALA A 33 10.07 13.98 3.48
CA ALA A 33 9.71 14.91 2.40
C ALA A 33 10.42 14.61 1.07
N GLY A 34 11.64 14.08 1.09
CA GLY A 34 12.42 13.75 -0.12
C GLY A 34 11.69 12.76 -1.05
N PRO A 35 11.32 11.56 -0.57
CA PRO A 35 10.54 10.60 -1.36
C PRO A 35 9.20 11.15 -1.84
N ALA A 36 8.46 11.85 -0.96
CA ALA A 36 7.15 12.40 -1.29
C ALA A 36 7.20 13.43 -2.44
N LEU A 37 8.21 14.31 -2.47
CA LEU A 37 8.37 15.29 -3.56
C LEU A 37 8.66 14.62 -4.91
N ILE A 38 9.43 13.53 -4.92
CA ILE A 38 9.75 12.77 -6.13
C ILE A 38 8.49 12.12 -6.71
N VAL A 39 7.67 11.49 -5.87
CA VAL A 39 6.39 10.88 -6.29
C VAL A 39 5.43 11.93 -6.87
N VAL A 40 5.30 13.10 -6.24
CA VAL A 40 4.43 14.18 -6.73
C VAL A 40 4.87 14.69 -8.12
N VAL A 41 6.17 14.80 -8.38
CA VAL A 41 6.69 15.18 -9.71
C VAL A 41 6.40 14.11 -10.75
N ILE A 42 6.57 12.83 -10.43
CA ILE A 42 6.29 11.71 -11.34
C ILE A 42 4.79 11.64 -11.69
N VAL A 43 3.91 11.70 -10.68
CA VAL A 43 2.46 11.71 -10.88
C VAL A 43 2.00 12.92 -11.71
N GLY A 44 2.59 14.10 -11.48
CA GLY A 44 2.33 15.29 -12.28
C GLY A 44 2.69 15.12 -13.77
N LEU A 45 3.80 14.46 -14.09
CA LEU A 45 4.20 14.17 -15.47
C LEU A 45 3.27 13.14 -16.13
N ILE A 46 2.85 12.10 -15.41
CA ILE A 46 1.92 11.08 -15.93
C ILE A 46 0.56 11.70 -16.28
N ILE A 47 0.01 12.55 -15.39
CA ILE A 47 -1.27 13.24 -15.64
C ILE A 47 -1.18 14.18 -16.86
N ALA A 48 -0.04 14.85 -17.06
CA ALA A 48 0.18 15.70 -18.23
C ALA A 48 0.18 14.89 -19.55
N SER A 49 0.81 13.71 -19.59
CA SER A 49 0.81 12.84 -20.79
C SER A 49 -0.55 12.21 -21.11
N VAL A 50 -1.38 11.91 -20.10
CA VAL A 50 -2.73 11.36 -20.30
C VAL A 50 -3.67 12.38 -20.95
N LEU A 51 -3.48 13.68 -20.72
CA LEU A 51 -4.37 14.72 -21.25
C LEU A 51 -4.15 14.98 -22.76
N ASP A 52 -2.94 14.78 -23.28
CA ASP A 52 -2.64 14.93 -24.71
C ASP A 52 -3.19 13.76 -25.56
N SER A 53 -3.24 12.57 -24.95
CA SER A 53 -3.64 11.31 -25.61
C SER A 53 -5.12 11.24 -26.04
N LYS A 54 -5.94 12.26 -25.74
CA LYS A 54 -7.41 12.23 -25.93
C LYS A 54 -7.93 13.01 -27.16
N ARG A 55 -7.05 13.40 -28.11
CA ARG A 55 -7.45 14.17 -29.31
C ARG A 55 -7.27 13.51 -30.68
N LEU A 56 -6.76 12.28 -30.78
CA LEU A 56 -6.75 11.52 -32.05
C LEU A 56 -7.19 10.06 -31.87
N SER A 57 -8.47 9.78 -32.16
CA SER A 57 -8.86 8.71 -33.09
C SER A 57 -10.39 8.74 -33.30
N THR A 58 -10.83 9.23 -34.46
CA THR A 58 -12.24 9.18 -34.90
C THR A 58 -12.33 8.59 -36.30
N LYS A 59 -12.27 7.25 -36.39
CA LYS A 59 -12.56 6.46 -37.61
C LYS A 59 -12.70 4.98 -37.20
N SER A 60 -13.59 4.12 -37.70
CA SER A 60 -14.94 4.24 -38.32
C SER A 60 -15.41 2.83 -38.68
N ALA A 61 -16.62 2.40 -38.27
CA ALA A 61 -17.33 1.18 -38.76
C ALA A 61 -16.60 -0.18 -38.48
N SER A 62 -17.22 -1.36 -38.47
CA SER A 62 -18.64 -1.77 -38.60
C SER A 62 -18.87 -3.21 -38.10
N GLU A 63 -20.15 -3.57 -37.86
CA GLU A 63 -20.83 -4.89 -38.06
C GLU A 63 -20.27 -6.22 -37.48
N ASP A 64 -21.07 -7.21 -37.04
CA ASP A 64 -22.47 -7.25 -36.56
C ASP A 64 -22.83 -8.63 -35.90
N THR A 65 -24.00 -8.73 -35.27
CA THR A 65 -24.89 -9.92 -35.20
C THR A 65 -24.54 -11.15 -34.32
N SER A 66 -25.15 -11.14 -33.13
CA SER A 66 -26.18 -12.09 -32.65
C SER A 66 -25.88 -13.51 -32.08
N THR A 67 -26.76 -13.88 -31.13
CA THR A 67 -27.27 -15.24 -30.78
C THR A 67 -26.49 -16.06 -29.72
N ALA A 68 -27.10 -16.78 -28.77
CA ALA A 68 -28.30 -16.61 -27.92
C ALA A 68 -28.33 -17.72 -26.83
N SER A 69 -28.90 -17.44 -25.65
CA SER A 69 -29.40 -18.42 -24.64
C SER A 69 -28.33 -19.35 -23.98
N SER A 70 -28.54 -19.99 -22.82
CA SER A 70 -29.78 -20.27 -22.05
C SER A 70 -29.52 -20.48 -20.55
N ALA A 71 -30.56 -20.28 -19.73
CA ALA A 71 -30.92 -20.96 -18.47
C ALA A 71 -29.81 -21.44 -17.47
N ALA A 72 -29.69 -20.94 -16.24
CA ALA A 72 -30.65 -20.82 -15.11
C ALA A 72 -30.79 -22.07 -14.20
N SER A 73 -30.23 -21.98 -12.99
CA SER A 73 -30.63 -22.59 -11.70
C SER A 73 -29.61 -22.09 -10.66
N ALA A 74 -29.92 -21.28 -9.63
CA ALA A 74 -30.87 -21.48 -8.53
C ALA A 74 -30.59 -22.81 -7.79
N SER A 75 -30.28 -22.88 -6.50
CA SER A 75 -30.50 -21.92 -5.40
C SER A 75 -29.57 -22.19 -4.22
N SER A 76 -29.23 -21.16 -3.44
CA SER A 76 -28.98 -21.27 -1.98
C SER A 76 -29.14 -19.88 -1.38
N ALA A 77 -30.16 -19.70 -0.54
CA ALA A 77 -30.41 -18.41 0.10
C ALA A 77 -29.50 -18.23 1.32
N SER A 78 -28.70 -17.17 1.30
CA SER A 78 -28.09 -16.59 2.49
C SER A 78 -28.20 -15.08 2.37
N THR A 79 -29.06 -14.48 3.19
CA THR A 79 -29.01 -13.05 3.50
C THR A 79 -27.62 -12.68 3.98
N SER A 80 -26.98 -11.66 3.40
CA SER A 80 -26.05 -10.79 4.14
C SER A 80 -25.68 -9.53 3.35
N ALA A 81 -25.52 -8.45 4.12
CA ALA A 81 -24.89 -7.16 3.85
C ALA A 81 -24.58 -6.74 2.40
N SER A 82 -25.02 -5.53 2.05
CA SER A 82 -24.18 -4.63 1.25
C SER A 82 -22.93 -4.32 2.08
N ALA A 83 -21.91 -5.17 1.96
CA ALA A 83 -20.63 -4.99 2.64
C ALA A 83 -20.08 -3.62 2.24
N SER A 84 -20.00 -2.72 3.21
CA SER A 84 -19.71 -1.30 2.96
C SER A 84 -18.29 -1.02 3.39
N LEU A 85 -17.46 -0.47 2.50
CA LEU A 85 -16.07 -0.17 2.81
C LEU A 85 -16.01 0.86 3.96
N GLN A 86 -15.60 0.43 5.14
CA GLN A 86 -15.36 1.27 6.31
C GLN A 86 -13.91 1.74 6.29
N THR A 87 -13.71 3.05 6.43
CA THR A 87 -12.38 3.68 6.46
C THR A 87 -12.08 4.27 7.84
N ASP A 88 -12.79 3.82 8.88
CA ASP A 88 -12.63 4.30 10.25
C ASP A 88 -11.35 3.70 10.87
N THR A 89 -10.41 4.56 11.25
CA THR A 89 -9.14 4.18 11.89
C THR A 89 -9.31 3.55 13.28
N SER A 90 -10.53 3.51 13.83
CA SER A 90 -10.87 2.77 15.04
C SER A 90 -11.19 1.29 14.79
N LEU A 91 -11.30 0.87 13.53
CA LEU A 91 -11.47 -0.53 13.16
C LEU A 91 -10.08 -1.16 12.96
N THR A 92 -9.90 -2.32 13.57
CA THR A 92 -8.69 -3.13 13.47
C THR A 92 -8.98 -4.30 12.55
N ILE A 93 -8.02 -4.69 11.70
CA ILE A 93 -8.11 -5.87 10.84
C ILE A 93 -8.04 -7.13 11.70
N GLU A 94 -9.04 -8.01 11.57
CA GLU A 94 -9.12 -9.31 12.23
C GLU A 94 -9.14 -10.47 11.21
N ASP A 95 -8.91 -11.70 11.68
CA ASP A 95 -9.05 -12.91 10.87
C ASP A 95 -10.49 -13.08 10.32
N GLY A 96 -10.61 -13.42 9.04
CA GLY A 96 -11.89 -13.51 8.33
C GLY A 96 -12.43 -12.19 7.79
N ASP A 97 -11.81 -11.04 8.09
CA ASP A 97 -12.23 -9.76 7.50
C ASP A 97 -11.84 -9.64 6.03
N THR A 98 -12.71 -9.01 5.24
CA THR A 98 -12.39 -8.61 3.86
C THR A 98 -11.88 -7.17 3.87
N VAL A 99 -10.69 -6.94 3.34
CA VAL A 99 -10.01 -5.64 3.31
C VAL A 99 -9.74 -5.22 1.87
N ASN A 100 -9.91 -3.94 1.55
CA ASN A 100 -9.40 -3.37 0.32
C ASN A 100 -8.00 -2.81 0.59
N ILE A 101 -7.00 -3.32 -0.12
CA ILE A 101 -5.60 -2.93 0.00
C ILE A 101 -5.01 -2.54 -1.35
N ASP A 102 -4.16 -1.53 -1.38
CA ASP A 102 -3.24 -1.30 -2.51
C ASP A 102 -1.85 -1.75 -2.09
N TYR A 103 -1.17 -2.53 -2.94
CA TYR A 103 0.16 -3.05 -2.63
C TYR A 103 1.13 -2.90 -3.79
N VAL A 104 2.41 -2.69 -3.47
CA VAL A 104 3.53 -2.65 -4.40
C VAL A 104 4.65 -3.56 -3.90
N GLY A 105 4.76 -4.73 -4.51
CA GLY A 105 5.77 -5.76 -4.29
C GLY A 105 7.02 -5.51 -5.12
N SER A 106 8.19 -5.69 -4.50
CA SER A 106 9.49 -5.60 -5.14
C SER A 106 10.43 -6.70 -4.63
N ILE A 107 11.19 -7.31 -5.54
CA ILE A 107 12.27 -8.27 -5.23
C ILE A 107 13.58 -7.54 -5.52
N ASP A 108 14.52 -7.52 -4.55
CA ASP A 108 15.80 -6.80 -4.65
C ASP A 108 15.68 -5.31 -5.08
N GLY A 109 14.54 -4.67 -4.78
CA GLY A 109 14.23 -3.30 -5.18
C GLY A 109 13.69 -3.12 -6.60
N VAL A 110 13.34 -4.21 -7.30
CA VAL A 110 12.71 -4.22 -8.63
C VAL A 110 11.26 -4.69 -8.51
N GLU A 111 10.31 -3.88 -8.99
CA GLU A 111 8.89 -4.29 -9.08
C GLU A 111 8.71 -5.43 -10.09
N PHE A 112 7.91 -6.44 -9.73
CA PHE A 112 7.64 -7.62 -10.57
C PHE A 112 6.18 -7.71 -11.03
N GLU A 113 5.92 -8.48 -12.10
CA GLU A 113 4.60 -8.52 -12.72
C GLU A 113 3.55 -9.29 -11.87
N GLY A 114 2.47 -8.59 -11.52
CA GLY A 114 1.44 -9.05 -10.59
C GLY A 114 1.71 -8.69 -9.13
N GLY A 115 2.87 -8.10 -8.82
CA GLY A 115 3.18 -7.57 -7.50
C GLY A 115 2.58 -6.19 -7.21
N ASN A 116 1.88 -5.55 -8.14
CA ASN A 116 1.43 -4.15 -8.00
C ASN A 116 -0.03 -3.98 -8.44
N THR A 117 -0.89 -3.49 -7.53
CA THR A 117 -2.33 -3.19 -7.79
C THR A 117 -2.55 -1.95 -8.67
N LYS A 118 -1.51 -1.12 -8.85
CA LYS A 118 -1.50 0.14 -9.62
C LYS A 118 -2.54 1.17 -9.15
N GLY A 119 -2.93 1.14 -7.88
CA GLY A 119 -3.94 2.06 -7.32
C GLY A 119 -5.38 1.70 -7.69
N ASN A 120 -5.65 0.47 -8.13
CA ASN A 120 -7.01 -0.02 -8.37
C ASN A 120 -7.67 -0.60 -7.11
N GLY A 121 -6.90 -0.81 -6.03
CA GLY A 121 -7.28 -1.67 -4.92
C GLY A 121 -7.32 -3.16 -5.28
N ALA A 122 -7.10 -4.00 -4.29
CA ALA A 122 -7.33 -5.44 -4.34
C ALA A 122 -8.10 -5.84 -3.07
N ASP A 123 -9.17 -6.63 -3.25
CA ASP A 123 -9.95 -7.17 -2.14
C ASP A 123 -9.28 -8.46 -1.65
N LEU A 124 -8.88 -8.49 -0.38
CA LEU A 124 -8.24 -9.62 0.28
C LEU A 124 -9.09 -10.04 1.48
N VAL A 125 -9.40 -11.33 1.58
CA VAL A 125 -9.97 -11.92 2.79
C VAL A 125 -8.80 -12.45 3.64
N ILE A 126 -8.65 -11.91 4.85
CA ILE A 126 -7.62 -12.34 5.80
C ILE A 126 -7.99 -13.74 6.34
N GLY A 127 -7.01 -14.64 6.41
CA GLY A 127 -7.24 -16.04 6.78
C GLY A 127 -7.80 -16.88 5.64
N SER A 128 -7.75 -16.39 4.39
CA SER A 128 -8.25 -17.14 3.23
C SER A 128 -7.21 -18.08 2.64
N HIS A 129 -5.93 -17.89 2.96
CA HIS A 129 -4.81 -18.59 2.34
C HIS A 129 -4.79 -18.43 0.80
N THR A 130 -5.36 -17.32 0.30
CA THR A 130 -5.31 -16.96 -1.12
C THR A 130 -3.99 -16.27 -1.44
N TYR A 131 -3.44 -15.54 -0.48
CA TYR A 131 -2.09 -15.00 -0.50
C TYR A 131 -1.20 -15.85 0.42
N ILE A 132 0.08 -15.49 0.53
CA ILE A 132 0.99 -16.14 1.47
C ILE A 132 0.54 -15.77 2.88
N ASP A 133 0.38 -16.75 3.78
CA ASP A 133 -0.04 -16.56 5.18
C ASP A 133 0.74 -15.42 5.87
N ASP A 134 2.06 -15.38 5.68
CA ASP A 134 2.99 -14.36 6.17
C ASP A 134 2.65 -12.93 5.72
N PHE A 135 1.94 -12.76 4.58
CA PHE A 135 1.41 -11.47 4.11
C PHE A 135 0.11 -11.11 4.85
N GLU A 136 -0.81 -12.07 4.99
CA GLU A 136 -2.11 -11.87 5.63
C GLU A 136 -1.93 -11.59 7.14
N GLU A 137 -1.06 -12.34 7.83
CA GLU A 137 -0.72 -12.15 9.25
C GLU A 137 -0.12 -10.78 9.57
N GLN A 138 0.72 -10.23 8.67
CA GLN A 138 1.32 -8.90 8.84
C GLN A 138 0.32 -7.74 8.65
N LEU A 139 -0.89 -8.00 8.18
CA LEU A 139 -1.97 -7.01 8.10
C LEU A 139 -2.92 -7.05 9.31
N ILE A 140 -2.98 -8.17 10.04
CA ILE A 140 -3.77 -8.30 11.27
C ILE A 140 -3.27 -7.29 12.31
N GLY A 141 -4.20 -6.58 12.95
CA GLY A 141 -3.86 -5.54 13.94
C GLY A 141 -3.61 -4.14 13.38
N HIS A 142 -3.57 -3.96 12.04
CA HIS A 142 -3.51 -2.66 11.39
C HIS A 142 -4.91 -2.04 11.18
N HIS A 143 -4.95 -0.75 10.79
CA HIS A 143 -6.18 0.02 10.64
C HIS A 143 -6.32 0.58 9.21
N PRO A 144 -7.55 0.92 8.76
CA PRO A 144 -7.75 1.68 7.54
C PRO A 144 -6.91 2.96 7.47
N GLY A 145 -6.23 3.18 6.34
CA GLY A 145 -5.33 4.30 6.11
C GLY A 145 -3.88 4.07 6.52
N ASP A 146 -3.55 2.96 7.19
CA ASP A 146 -2.15 2.61 7.51
C ASP A 146 -1.40 2.12 6.26
N SER A 147 -0.11 2.48 6.18
CA SER A 147 0.84 1.87 5.25
C SER A 147 1.80 0.94 5.99
N VAL A 148 1.89 -0.31 5.53
CA VAL A 148 2.64 -1.40 6.14
C VAL A 148 3.69 -1.90 5.15
N ASP A 149 4.96 -1.92 5.56
CA ASP A 149 6.04 -2.55 4.80
C ASP A 149 6.12 -4.03 5.22
N VAL A 150 5.51 -4.90 4.42
CA VAL A 150 5.38 -6.35 4.63
C VAL A 150 6.51 -7.07 3.89
N THR A 151 7.28 -7.94 4.56
CA THR A 151 8.31 -8.75 3.89
C THR A 151 7.90 -10.21 3.95
N VAL A 152 7.89 -10.90 2.80
CA VAL A 152 7.49 -12.32 2.71
C VAL A 152 8.46 -13.10 1.83
N THR A 153 8.57 -14.40 2.09
CA THR A 153 9.27 -15.33 1.19
C THR A 153 8.25 -16.17 0.43
N PHE A 154 8.30 -16.11 -0.91
CA PHE A 154 7.49 -16.96 -1.77
C PHE A 154 7.90 -18.43 -1.63
N PRO A 155 6.95 -19.39 -1.61
CA PRO A 155 7.28 -20.81 -1.65
C PRO A 155 8.01 -21.20 -2.94
N GLU A 156 8.74 -22.31 -2.95
CA GLU A 156 9.45 -22.79 -4.15
C GLU A 156 8.50 -23.27 -5.26
N ASP A 157 7.24 -23.55 -4.94
CA ASP A 157 6.20 -23.98 -5.88
C ASP A 157 5.03 -22.96 -5.93
N TYR A 158 5.36 -21.68 -6.12
CA TYR A 158 4.37 -20.61 -6.35
C TYR A 158 3.84 -20.59 -7.79
N GLY A 159 4.42 -21.41 -8.69
CA GLY A 159 4.03 -21.48 -10.10
C GLY A 159 4.51 -20.31 -10.98
N LYS A 160 5.41 -19.46 -10.46
CA LYS A 160 6.14 -18.44 -11.24
C LYS A 160 7.63 -18.53 -10.96
N ASP A 161 8.43 -18.97 -11.93
CA ASP A 161 9.89 -19.17 -11.76
C ASP A 161 10.64 -17.93 -11.24
N GLU A 162 10.17 -16.73 -11.59
CA GLU A 162 10.76 -15.46 -11.15
C GLU A 162 10.47 -15.13 -9.67
N LEU A 163 9.45 -15.73 -9.07
CA LEU A 163 9.04 -15.51 -7.67
C LEU A 163 9.38 -16.71 -6.78
N ASN A 164 9.41 -17.94 -7.33
CA ASN A 164 9.68 -19.17 -6.59
C ASN A 164 10.94 -19.04 -5.70
N GLY A 165 10.76 -19.21 -4.39
CA GLY A 165 11.83 -19.13 -3.39
C GLY A 165 12.51 -17.76 -3.28
N LYS A 166 11.85 -16.65 -3.67
CA LYS A 166 12.37 -15.28 -3.50
C LYS A 166 11.78 -14.59 -2.27
N GLU A 167 12.61 -13.78 -1.63
CA GLU A 167 12.15 -12.79 -0.66
C GLU A 167 11.66 -11.54 -1.42
N ALA A 168 10.50 -11.02 -1.04
CA ALA A 168 9.89 -9.84 -1.62
C ALA A 168 9.39 -8.89 -0.53
N LEU A 169 9.60 -7.60 -0.75
CA LEU A 169 9.08 -6.53 0.09
C LEU A 169 7.85 -5.92 -0.59
N PHE A 170 6.71 -6.01 0.07
CA PHE A 170 5.44 -5.42 -0.33
C PHE A 170 5.14 -4.19 0.51
N LYS A 171 4.98 -3.05 -0.14
CA LYS A 171 4.45 -1.84 0.49
C LYS A 171 2.94 -1.87 0.34
N VAL A 172 2.25 -2.26 1.40
CA VAL A 172 0.78 -2.34 1.46
C VAL A 172 0.22 -1.05 2.05
N THR A 173 -0.90 -0.58 1.55
CA THR A 173 -1.71 0.50 2.13
C THR A 173 -3.14 0.01 2.26
N VAL A 174 -3.68 0.08 3.46
CA VAL A 174 -5.06 -0.35 3.74
C VAL A 174 -6.00 0.79 3.33
N ASN A 175 -6.85 0.56 2.34
CA ASN A 175 -7.87 1.54 1.94
C ASN A 175 -9.10 1.47 2.87
N GLY A 176 -9.49 0.27 3.29
CA GLY A 176 -10.59 0.07 4.24
C GLY A 176 -10.92 -1.40 4.51
N ILE A 177 -11.85 -1.63 5.43
CA ILE A 177 -12.36 -2.96 5.80
C ILE A 177 -13.84 -3.03 5.42
N TYR A 178 -14.26 -4.08 4.74
CA TYR A 178 -15.67 -4.35 4.45
C TYR A 178 -16.35 -4.98 5.67
N LYS A 179 -17.46 -4.37 6.11
CA LYS A 179 -18.34 -4.87 7.18
C LYS A 179 -19.81 -4.76 6.75
#